data_AF-A0A2V9LLX7-F1
#
_entry.id   AF-A0A2V9LLX7-F1
#
_cell.length_a   1.000
_cell.length_b   1.000
_cell.length_c   1.000
_cell.angle_alpha   90.00
_cell.angle_beta   90.00
_cell.angle_gamma   90.00
#
_symmetry.space_group_name_H-M   'P 1'
#
loop_
_entity.id
_entity.type
_entity.pdbx_description
1 polymer ?
#
loop_
_entity_poly.entity_id
_entity_poly.type
_entity_poly.pdbx_seq_one_letter_code
_entity_poly.pdbx_strand_id
1 'polypeptide(L)'
;MTFLILCLFPVPWEAQSSREADAEKDIQAAKQAQEKGDYAQAVADYQAALKLMPDSPELHNNLGIAYYYRKEYEKAIEAFRQALKRNPDLLGANLFLGMAYVRTSQFEQSIKPLEKAISSNPKLRQAYINLSGSYVEVGKDEEALQVLQRAEKIFPDDVEVLYSLGSLHYHLMFKIYGKMARLAPNSYRYDQVMGQSFEERQEYPAAIVEFQKALKENPQ
;
A
#
# COMPACT_ATOMS: atom_id res chain seq x y z
N MET A 1 10.38 -60.60 -0.37
CA MET A 1 9.83 -59.22 -0.30
C MET A 1 10.99 -58.28 -0.60
N THR A 2 11.16 -57.90 -1.87
CA THR A 2 12.31 -57.13 -2.34
C THR A 2 12.06 -55.66 -2.05
N PHE A 3 12.76 -55.10 -1.07
CA PHE A 3 12.75 -53.66 -0.82
C PHE A 3 13.58 -52.97 -1.91
N LEU A 4 12.91 -52.27 -2.82
CA LEU A 4 13.54 -51.31 -3.72
C LEU A 4 13.89 -50.06 -2.91
N ILE A 5 15.16 -49.90 -2.57
CA ILE A 5 15.69 -48.66 -2.00
C ILE A 5 15.85 -47.68 -3.17
N LEU A 6 14.91 -46.74 -3.29
CA LEU A 6 15.02 -45.59 -4.18
C LEU A 6 16.10 -44.64 -3.61
N CYS A 7 17.34 -44.80 -4.06
CA CYS A 7 18.39 -43.82 -3.82
C CYS A 7 18.06 -42.53 -4.58
N LEU A 8 17.57 -41.51 -3.88
CA LEU A 8 17.53 -40.14 -4.38
C LEU A 8 18.98 -39.65 -4.48
N PHE A 9 19.58 -39.78 -5.67
CA PHE A 9 20.87 -39.16 -5.94
C PHE A 9 20.67 -37.63 -5.95
N PRO A 10 21.38 -36.85 -5.11
CA PRO A 10 21.37 -35.41 -5.23
C PRO A 10 21.89 -35.02 -6.61
N VAL A 11 21.33 -33.96 -7.19
CA VAL A 11 21.73 -33.44 -8.51
C VAL A 11 23.26 -33.23 -8.52
N PRO A 12 23.99 -33.68 -9.56
CA PRO A 12 25.43 -33.46 -9.65
C PRO A 12 25.75 -31.96 -9.54
N TRP A 13 26.71 -31.60 -8.70
CA TRP A 13 27.15 -30.22 -8.45
C TRP A 13 27.41 -29.43 -9.75
N GLU A 14 27.99 -30.09 -10.76
CA GLU A 14 28.24 -29.51 -12.09
C GLU A 14 26.95 -29.11 -12.82
N ALA A 15 25.91 -29.95 -12.78
CA ALA A 15 24.62 -29.64 -13.39
C ALA A 15 23.87 -28.53 -12.64
N GLN A 16 24.05 -28.44 -11.32
CA GLN A 16 23.53 -27.34 -10.52
C GLN A 16 24.23 -26.02 -10.87
N SER A 17 25.56 -26.02 -10.97
CA SER A 17 26.34 -24.83 -11.35
C SER A 17 26.04 -24.33 -12.77
N SER A 18 25.76 -25.23 -13.72
CA SER A 18 25.37 -24.84 -15.09
C SER A 18 23.99 -24.18 -15.12
N ARG A 19 23.02 -24.72 -14.35
CA ARG A 19 21.68 -24.12 -14.25
C ARG A 19 21.71 -22.75 -13.60
N GLU A 20 22.51 -22.58 -12.56
CA GLU A 20 22.68 -21.28 -11.89
C GLU A 20 23.33 -20.26 -12.82
N ALA A 21 24.33 -20.66 -13.62
CA ALA A 21 24.95 -19.78 -14.61
C ALA A 21 23.97 -19.36 -15.72
N ASP A 22 23.17 -20.30 -16.25
CA ASP A 22 22.14 -20.00 -17.24
C ASP A 22 21.05 -19.09 -16.65
N ALA A 23 20.64 -19.32 -15.40
CA ALA A 23 19.67 -18.47 -14.73
C ALA A 23 20.21 -17.07 -14.49
N GLU A 24 21.49 -16.92 -14.14
CA GLU A 24 22.12 -15.62 -13.95
C GLU A 24 22.10 -14.79 -15.23
N LYS A 25 22.28 -15.41 -16.40
CA LYS A 25 22.14 -14.71 -17.69
C LYS A 25 20.74 -14.11 -17.85
N ASP A 26 19.70 -14.90 -17.59
CA ASP A 26 18.30 -14.45 -17.68
C ASP A 26 18.01 -13.36 -16.62
N ILE A 27 18.56 -13.49 -15.41
CA ILE A 27 18.43 -12.47 -14.35
C ILE A 27 19.05 -11.14 -14.77
N GLN A 28 20.24 -11.16 -15.37
CA GLN A 28 20.91 -9.95 -15.82
C GLN A 28 20.17 -9.30 -17.00
N ALA A 29 19.65 -10.09 -17.93
CA ALA A 29 18.77 -9.58 -18.99
C ALA A 29 17.51 -8.92 -18.41
N ALA A 30 16.86 -9.57 -17.44
CA ALA A 30 15.68 -9.04 -16.77
C ALA A 30 15.95 -7.71 -16.06
N LYS A 31 17.07 -7.60 -15.33
CA LYS A 31 17.50 -6.36 -14.67
C LYS A 31 17.74 -5.24 -15.67
N GLN A 32 18.45 -5.51 -16.77
CA GLN A 32 18.69 -4.52 -17.83
C GLN A 32 17.39 -4.06 -18.50
N ALA A 33 16.45 -4.98 -18.74
CA ALA A 33 15.13 -4.65 -19.28
C ALA A 33 14.37 -3.74 -18.31
N GLN A 34 14.41 -4.05 -17.01
CA GLN A 34 13.79 -3.24 -15.95
C GLN A 34 14.39 -1.83 -15.86
N GLU A 35 15.72 -1.68 -15.96
CA GLU A 35 16.40 -0.38 -16.00
C GLU A 35 15.98 0.47 -17.20
N LYS A 36 15.69 -0.17 -18.33
CA LYS A 36 15.16 0.49 -19.54
C LYS A 36 13.65 0.75 -19.47
N GLY A 37 12.97 0.30 -18.43
CA GLY A 37 11.52 0.36 -18.30
C GLY A 37 10.76 -0.64 -19.17
N ASP A 38 11.46 -1.57 -19.82
CA ASP A 38 10.84 -2.67 -20.56
C ASP A 38 10.46 -3.80 -19.60
N TYR A 39 9.40 -3.54 -18.83
CA TYR A 39 8.88 -4.52 -17.88
C TYR A 39 8.26 -5.74 -18.57
N ALA A 40 7.93 -5.65 -19.86
CA ALA A 40 7.41 -6.79 -20.60
C ALA A 40 8.50 -7.85 -20.82
N GLN A 41 9.67 -7.40 -21.28
CA GLN A 41 10.85 -8.25 -21.41
C GLN A 41 11.35 -8.72 -20.04
N ALA A 42 11.39 -7.84 -19.03
CA ALA A 42 11.81 -8.23 -17.68
C ALA A 42 10.96 -9.38 -17.09
N VAL A 43 9.64 -9.37 -17.30
CA VAL A 43 8.76 -10.49 -16.90
C VAL A 43 9.16 -11.79 -17.60
N ALA A 44 9.40 -11.76 -18.91
CA ALA A 44 9.76 -12.95 -19.67
C ALA A 44 11.08 -13.56 -19.19
N ASP A 45 12.08 -12.70 -18.95
CA ASP A 45 13.40 -13.12 -18.50
C ASP A 45 13.39 -13.61 -17.05
N TYR A 46 12.67 -12.95 -16.12
CA TYR A 46 12.49 -13.49 -14.77
C TYR A 46 11.74 -14.82 -14.75
N GLN A 47 10.75 -15.01 -15.63
CA GLN A 47 10.07 -16.31 -15.78
C GLN A 47 11.02 -17.39 -16.32
N ALA A 48 11.95 -17.05 -17.21
CA ALA A 48 12.97 -17.98 -17.70
C ALA A 48 13.93 -18.38 -16.57
N ALA A 49 14.43 -17.41 -15.81
CA ALA A 49 15.27 -17.66 -14.62
C ALA A 49 14.55 -18.53 -13.57
N LEU A 50 13.25 -18.31 -13.33
CA LEU A 50 12.44 -19.11 -12.41
C LEU A 50 12.23 -20.56 -12.87
N LYS A 51 12.30 -20.86 -14.18
CA LYS A 51 12.28 -22.27 -14.63
C LYS A 51 13.53 -23.03 -14.18
N LEU A 52 14.64 -22.32 -14.01
CA LEU A 52 15.93 -22.87 -13.58
C LEU A 52 16.08 -22.84 -12.05
N MET A 53 15.56 -21.80 -11.40
CA MET A 53 15.60 -21.59 -9.95
C MET A 53 14.20 -21.30 -9.36
N PRO A 54 13.29 -22.30 -9.34
CA PRO A 54 11.86 -22.08 -9.03
C PRO A 54 11.56 -21.62 -7.61
N ASP A 55 12.49 -21.87 -6.67
CA ASP A 55 12.31 -21.57 -5.26
C ASP A 55 13.03 -20.29 -4.80
N SER A 56 13.64 -19.52 -5.71
CA SER A 56 14.29 -18.25 -5.32
C SER A 56 13.23 -17.19 -4.95
N PRO A 57 13.18 -16.75 -3.68
CA PRO A 57 12.26 -15.70 -3.27
C PRO A 57 12.61 -14.35 -3.90
N GLU A 58 13.88 -14.07 -4.17
CA GLU A 58 14.33 -12.84 -4.83
C GLU A 58 13.80 -12.75 -6.27
N LEU A 59 13.78 -13.87 -7.01
CA LEU A 59 13.21 -13.91 -8.36
C LEU A 59 11.70 -13.70 -8.36
N HIS A 60 10.98 -14.35 -7.45
CA HIS A 60 9.54 -14.11 -7.27
C HIS A 60 9.26 -12.65 -6.89
N ASN A 61 10.09 -12.05 -6.02
CA ASN A 61 10.00 -10.63 -5.68
C ASN A 61 10.18 -9.74 -6.91
N ASN A 62 11.24 -9.96 -7.70
CA ASN A 62 11.53 -9.12 -8.86
C ASN A 62 10.51 -9.30 -9.98
N LEU A 63 10.03 -10.53 -10.19
CA LEU A 63 8.91 -10.81 -11.09
C LEU A 63 7.64 -10.06 -10.65
N GLY A 64 7.34 -10.07 -9.35
CA GLY A 64 6.23 -9.31 -8.78
C GLY A 64 6.35 -7.81 -9.03
N ILE A 65 7.55 -7.24 -8.85
CA ILE A 65 7.83 -5.83 -9.16
C ILE A 65 7.58 -5.54 -10.64
N ALA A 66 8.08 -6.39 -11.54
CA ALA A 66 7.88 -6.22 -12.97
C ALA A 66 6.38 -6.28 -13.36
N TYR A 67 5.61 -7.21 -12.78
CA TYR A 67 4.15 -7.23 -12.95
C TYR A 67 3.47 -5.98 -12.40
N TYR A 68 3.90 -5.49 -11.23
CA TYR A 68 3.34 -4.29 -10.62
C TYR A 68 3.49 -3.07 -11.52
N TYR A 69 4.68 -2.85 -12.11
CA TYR A 69 4.90 -1.74 -13.05
C TYR A 69 4.16 -1.91 -14.38
N ARG A 70 3.83 -3.15 -14.77
CA ARG A 70 2.90 -3.45 -15.88
C ARG A 70 1.43 -3.26 -15.52
N LYS A 71 1.12 -2.91 -14.26
CA LYS A 71 -0.25 -2.81 -13.72
C LYS A 71 -1.00 -4.15 -13.71
N GLU A 72 -0.28 -5.27 -13.78
CA GLU A 72 -0.83 -6.62 -13.65
C GLU A 72 -0.86 -7.04 -12.18
N TYR A 73 -1.65 -6.31 -11.39
CA TYR A 73 -1.57 -6.35 -9.93
C TYR A 73 -1.90 -7.72 -9.33
N GLU A 74 -2.85 -8.47 -9.89
CA GLU A 74 -3.20 -9.81 -9.43
C GLU A 74 -2.03 -10.80 -9.61
N LYS A 75 -1.30 -10.69 -10.73
CA LYS A 75 -0.08 -11.50 -10.95
C LYS A 75 1.05 -11.06 -10.04
N ALA A 76 1.18 -9.76 -9.79
CA ALA A 76 2.13 -9.22 -8.83
C ALA A 76 1.88 -9.78 -7.42
N ILE A 77 0.62 -9.76 -6.97
CA ILE A 77 0.20 -10.33 -5.68
C ILE A 77 0.63 -11.79 -5.57
N GLU A 78 0.35 -12.61 -6.59
CA GLU A 78 0.73 -14.03 -6.56
C GLU A 78 2.25 -14.20 -6.46
N ALA A 79 3.03 -13.50 -7.29
CA ALA A 79 4.48 -13.56 -7.25
C ALA A 79 5.04 -13.12 -5.88
N PHE A 80 4.55 -12.03 -5.30
CA PHE A 80 4.98 -11.60 -3.97
C PHE A 80 4.61 -12.60 -2.86
N ARG A 81 3.44 -13.24 -2.95
CA ARG A 81 3.07 -14.31 -2.01
C ARG A 81 3.99 -15.52 -2.13
N GLN A 82 4.40 -15.88 -3.35
CA GLN A 82 5.38 -16.95 -3.56
C GLN A 82 6.74 -16.59 -2.94
N ALA A 83 7.20 -15.34 -3.09
CA ALA A 83 8.42 -14.83 -2.46
C ALA A 83 8.33 -14.90 -0.92
N LEU A 84 7.27 -14.32 -0.35
CA LEU A 84 7.07 -14.24 1.11
C LEU A 84 6.82 -15.60 1.77
N LYS A 85 6.34 -16.60 1.01
CA LYS A 85 6.24 -17.98 1.49
C LYS A 85 7.63 -18.58 1.81
N ARG A 86 8.69 -18.17 1.11
CA ARG A 86 10.07 -18.65 1.33
C ARG A 86 10.88 -17.72 2.21
N ASN A 87 10.74 -16.41 2.01
CA ASN A 87 11.39 -15.40 2.84
C ASN A 87 10.36 -14.34 3.27
N PRO A 88 9.77 -14.49 4.47
CA PRO A 88 8.73 -13.59 4.98
C PRO A 88 9.19 -12.14 5.23
N ASP A 89 10.49 -11.91 5.32
CA ASP A 89 11.08 -10.62 5.73
C ASP A 89 11.55 -9.76 4.54
N LEU A 90 11.33 -10.22 3.30
CA LEU A 90 11.68 -9.43 2.11
C LEU A 90 10.95 -8.09 2.10
N LEU A 91 11.72 -7.01 2.26
CA LEU A 91 11.21 -5.64 2.32
C LEU A 91 10.43 -5.28 1.05
N GLY A 92 11.02 -5.56 -0.13
CA GLY A 92 10.40 -5.27 -1.42
C GLY A 92 9.07 -5.98 -1.57
N ALA A 93 9.03 -7.29 -1.28
CA ALA A 93 7.83 -8.09 -1.45
C ALA A 93 6.71 -7.64 -0.51
N ASN A 94 7.02 -7.35 0.77
CA ASN A 94 6.01 -6.82 1.71
C ASN A 94 5.46 -5.46 1.27
N LEU A 95 6.34 -4.55 0.85
CA LEU A 95 5.95 -3.20 0.41
C LEU A 95 5.05 -3.25 -0.83
N PHE A 96 5.50 -3.93 -1.88
CA PHE A 96 4.77 -3.98 -3.15
C PHE A 96 3.54 -4.89 -3.09
N LEU A 97 3.52 -5.93 -2.25
CA LEU A 97 2.30 -6.71 -1.99
C LEU A 97 1.23 -5.83 -1.35
N GLY A 98 1.60 -5.07 -0.31
CA GLY A 98 0.70 -4.12 0.33
C GLY A 98 0.14 -3.10 -0.66
N MET A 99 1.00 -2.50 -1.48
CA MET A 99 0.58 -1.56 -2.53
C MET A 99 -0.30 -2.21 -3.60
N ALA A 100 0.00 -3.45 -4.03
CA ALA A 100 -0.80 -4.17 -5.01
C ALA A 100 -2.21 -4.51 -4.47
N TYR A 101 -2.30 -4.86 -3.19
CA TYR A 101 -3.60 -5.01 -2.51
C TYR A 101 -4.39 -3.70 -2.50
N VAL A 102 -3.76 -2.56 -2.22
CA VAL A 102 -4.42 -1.24 -2.33
C VAL A 102 -4.89 -0.96 -3.76
N ARG A 103 -4.08 -1.26 -4.77
CA ARG A 103 -4.45 -1.06 -6.20
C ARG A 103 -5.60 -1.95 -6.66
N THR A 104 -5.90 -3.02 -5.92
CA THR A 104 -7.00 -3.95 -6.20
C THR A 104 -8.13 -3.86 -5.16
N SER A 105 -8.15 -2.78 -4.36
CA SER A 105 -9.13 -2.51 -3.31
C SER A 105 -9.26 -3.59 -2.22
N GLN A 106 -8.21 -4.39 -2.03
CA GLN A 106 -8.11 -5.41 -0.99
C GLN A 106 -7.49 -4.82 0.28
N PHE A 107 -8.16 -3.81 0.86
CA PHE A 107 -7.60 -2.96 1.91
C PHE A 107 -7.29 -3.69 3.22
N GLU A 108 -8.09 -4.67 3.64
CA GLU A 108 -7.78 -5.43 4.86
C GLU A 108 -6.51 -6.29 4.66
N GLN A 109 -6.31 -6.86 3.46
CA GLN A 109 -5.13 -7.66 3.14
C GLN A 109 -3.84 -6.83 3.00
N SER A 110 -3.93 -5.54 2.69
CA SER A 110 -2.75 -4.67 2.54
C SER A 110 -2.08 -4.32 3.86
N ILE A 111 -2.83 -4.30 4.97
CA ILE A 111 -2.39 -3.80 6.28
C ILE A 111 -1.13 -4.53 6.74
N LYS A 112 -1.18 -5.86 6.89
CA LYS A 112 -0.07 -6.63 7.45
C LYS A 112 1.23 -6.53 6.64
N PRO A 113 1.24 -6.65 5.31
CA PRO A 113 2.44 -6.41 4.51
C PRO A 113 3.00 -4.98 4.65
N LEU A 114 2.14 -3.96 4.69
CA LEU A 114 2.57 -2.56 4.85
C LEU A 114 3.17 -2.30 6.23
N GLU A 115 2.57 -2.84 7.29
CA GLU A 115 3.13 -2.78 8.65
C GLU A 115 4.49 -3.46 8.72
N LYS A 116 4.63 -4.64 8.08
CA LYS A 116 5.90 -5.34 8.00
C LYS A 116 6.95 -4.49 7.28
N ALA A 117 6.60 -3.88 6.15
CA ALA A 117 7.50 -2.99 5.42
C ALA A 117 7.95 -1.78 6.27
N ILE A 118 7.03 -1.15 7.00
CA ILE A 118 7.33 -0.04 7.93
C ILE A 118 8.24 -0.51 9.07
N SER A 119 7.99 -1.69 9.64
CA SER A 119 8.81 -2.24 10.74
C SER A 119 10.24 -2.52 10.29
N SER A 120 10.42 -3.04 9.07
CA SER A 120 11.73 -3.36 8.49
C SER A 120 12.47 -2.10 8.02
N ASN A 121 11.76 -1.12 7.46
CA ASN A 121 12.34 0.17 7.08
C ASN A 121 11.36 1.32 7.34
N PRO A 122 11.54 2.05 8.47
CA PRO A 122 10.69 3.18 8.82
C PRO A 122 10.79 4.39 7.88
N LYS A 123 11.72 4.42 6.93
CA LYS A 123 11.91 5.53 5.96
C LYS A 123 11.11 5.35 4.65
N LEU A 124 10.16 4.41 4.62
CA LEU A 124 9.30 4.18 3.45
C LEU A 124 8.03 5.02 3.51
N ARG A 125 8.08 6.27 3.07
CA ARG A 125 6.91 7.17 3.03
C ARG A 125 5.66 6.53 2.43
N GLN A 126 5.81 5.90 1.26
CA GLN A 126 4.68 5.28 0.56
C GLN A 126 4.00 4.18 1.39
N ALA A 127 4.73 3.49 2.28
CA ALA A 127 4.15 2.46 3.12
C ALA A 127 3.18 3.08 4.15
N TYR A 128 3.54 4.22 4.76
CA TYR A 128 2.67 4.94 5.67
C TYR A 128 1.40 5.45 4.99
N ILE A 129 1.53 6.09 3.82
CA ILE A 129 0.40 6.65 3.08
C ILE A 129 -0.57 5.54 2.63
N ASN A 130 -0.04 4.42 2.09
CA ASN A 130 -0.91 3.30 1.69
C ASN A 130 -1.53 2.62 2.91
N LEU A 131 -0.83 2.54 4.05
CA LEU A 131 -1.36 1.92 5.26
C LEU A 131 -2.48 2.77 5.86
N SER A 132 -2.29 4.08 5.98
CA SER A 132 -3.33 4.98 6.48
C SER A 132 -4.55 4.99 5.57
N GLY A 133 -4.36 5.02 4.25
CA GLY A 133 -5.47 4.89 3.30
C GLY A 133 -6.22 3.57 3.47
N SER A 134 -5.50 2.46 3.65
CA SER A 134 -6.12 1.15 3.91
C SER A 134 -6.91 1.14 5.20
N TYR A 135 -6.41 1.78 6.27
CA TYR A 135 -7.11 1.92 7.54
C TYR A 135 -8.41 2.73 7.41
N VAL A 136 -8.41 3.83 6.65
CA VAL A 136 -9.63 4.62 6.37
C VAL A 136 -10.68 3.77 5.65
N GLU A 137 -10.28 3.03 4.61
CA GLU A 137 -11.20 2.22 3.80
C GLU A 137 -11.86 1.09 4.60
N VAL A 138 -11.18 0.57 5.63
CA VAL A 138 -11.76 -0.44 6.55
C VAL A 138 -12.43 0.19 7.79
N GLY A 139 -12.55 1.51 7.85
CA GLY A 139 -13.24 2.26 8.91
C GLY A 139 -12.46 2.41 10.22
N LYS A 140 -11.15 2.17 10.19
CA LYS A 140 -10.20 2.27 11.31
C LYS A 140 -9.51 3.63 11.33
N ASP A 141 -10.30 4.71 11.48
CA ASP A 141 -9.78 6.08 11.29
C ASP A 141 -8.77 6.50 12.36
N GLU A 142 -8.89 5.97 13.59
CA GLU A 142 -7.96 6.28 14.68
C GLU A 142 -6.56 5.71 14.38
N GLU A 143 -6.50 4.48 13.88
CA GLU A 143 -5.28 3.85 13.42
C GLU A 143 -4.67 4.58 12.23
N ALA A 144 -5.50 5.03 11.27
CA ALA A 144 -5.05 5.86 10.15
C ALA A 144 -4.37 7.15 10.63
N LEU A 145 -4.96 7.81 11.63
CA LEU A 145 -4.42 9.05 12.22
C LEU A 145 -3.09 8.80 12.91
N GLN A 146 -2.99 7.74 13.73
CA GLN A 146 -1.76 7.38 14.41
C GLN A 146 -0.62 7.08 13.43
N VAL A 147 -0.91 6.35 12.34
CA VAL A 147 0.06 6.04 11.29
C VAL A 147 0.59 7.33 10.64
N LEU A 148 -0.29 8.25 10.28
CA LEU A 148 0.11 9.49 9.62
C LEU A 148 0.83 10.47 10.56
N GLN A 149 0.43 10.56 11.83
CA GLN A 149 1.17 11.34 12.84
C GLN A 149 2.58 10.78 13.07
N ARG A 150 2.74 9.46 13.00
CA ARG A 150 4.07 8.84 13.01
C ARG A 150 4.85 9.17 11.74
N ALA A 151 4.20 9.17 10.58
CA ALA A 151 4.83 9.54 9.32
C ALA A 151 5.33 10.99 9.35
N GLU A 152 4.53 11.94 9.83
CA GLU A 152 4.91 13.35 9.97
C GLU A 152 6.15 13.52 10.86
N LYS A 153 6.26 12.81 11.99
CA LYS A 153 7.47 12.85 12.82
C LYS A 153 8.74 12.40 12.09
N ILE A 154 8.60 11.50 11.11
CA ILE A 154 9.73 10.97 10.32
C ILE A 154 9.98 11.86 9.09
N PHE A 155 8.93 12.48 8.56
CA PHE A 155 8.91 13.30 7.34
C PHE A 155 8.19 14.65 7.59
N PRO A 156 8.75 15.54 8.44
CA PRO A 156 8.02 16.70 8.96
C PRO A 156 7.58 17.72 7.91
N ASP A 157 8.27 17.79 6.77
CA ASP A 157 7.97 18.72 5.68
C ASP A 157 7.63 18.00 4.36
N ASP A 158 7.27 16.71 4.41
CA ASP A 158 6.89 15.98 3.21
C ASP A 158 5.44 16.29 2.82
N VAL A 159 5.30 16.91 1.65
CA VAL A 159 4.02 17.40 1.11
C VAL A 159 2.98 16.29 1.00
N GLU A 160 3.37 15.06 0.65
CA GLU A 160 2.43 13.95 0.50
C GLU A 160 1.93 13.44 1.85
N VAL A 161 2.78 13.47 2.88
CA VAL A 161 2.38 13.14 4.25
C VAL A 161 1.44 14.20 4.81
N LEU A 162 1.76 15.49 4.66
CA LEU A 162 0.91 16.59 5.10
C LEU A 162 -0.44 16.60 4.35
N TYR A 163 -0.42 16.34 3.04
CA TYR A 163 -1.63 16.17 2.24
C TYR A 163 -2.49 15.01 2.76
N SER A 164 -1.88 13.86 3.04
CA SER A 164 -2.59 12.70 3.57
C SER A 164 -3.20 12.96 4.95
N LEU A 165 -2.48 13.67 5.83
CA LEU A 165 -3.00 14.12 7.14
C LEU A 165 -4.18 15.07 6.99
N GLY A 166 -4.05 16.10 6.14
CA GLY A 166 -5.12 17.05 5.87
C GLY A 166 -6.36 16.36 5.30
N SER A 167 -6.17 15.44 4.36
CA SER A 167 -7.26 14.63 3.78
C SER A 167 -7.97 13.78 4.84
N LEU A 168 -7.22 13.15 5.75
CA LEU A 168 -7.80 12.39 6.86
C LEU A 168 -8.56 13.29 7.84
N HIS A 169 -8.02 14.45 8.18
CA HIS A 169 -8.72 15.42 9.04
C HIS A 169 -10.02 15.91 8.39
N TYR A 170 -10.00 16.17 7.09
CA TYR A 170 -11.20 16.54 6.33
C TYR A 170 -12.24 15.39 6.32
N HIS A 171 -11.80 14.15 6.11
CA HIS A 171 -12.67 12.96 6.19
C HIS A 171 -13.33 12.85 7.58
N LEU A 172 -12.53 12.94 8.64
CA LEU A 172 -13.00 12.86 10.03
C LEU A 172 -13.98 13.99 10.37
N MET A 173 -13.65 15.22 9.97
CA MET A 173 -14.52 16.38 10.11
C MET A 173 -15.89 16.10 9.49
N PHE A 174 -15.91 15.64 8.22
CA PHE A 174 -17.17 15.38 7.50
C PHE A 174 -17.99 14.28 8.17
N LYS A 175 -17.33 13.22 8.65
CA LYS A 175 -17.97 12.12 9.38
C LYS A 175 -18.64 12.59 10.67
N ILE A 176 -17.94 13.41 11.46
CA ILE A 176 -18.47 13.96 12.73
C ILE A 176 -19.59 14.97 12.48
N TYR A 177 -19.43 15.86 11.50
CA TYR A 177 -20.47 16.83 11.15
C TYR A 177 -21.73 16.15 10.62
N GLY A 178 -21.58 15.10 9.81
CA GLY A 178 -22.71 14.27 9.39
C GLY A 178 -23.42 13.58 10.57
N LYS A 179 -22.69 13.16 11.61
CA LYS A 179 -23.30 12.63 12.84
C LYS A 179 -24.05 13.71 13.60
N MET A 180 -23.49 14.92 13.72
CA MET A 180 -24.15 16.06 14.34
C MET A 180 -25.44 16.44 13.61
N ALA A 181 -25.42 16.51 12.27
CA ALA A 181 -26.60 16.80 11.44
C ALA A 181 -27.76 15.84 11.72
N ARG A 182 -27.47 14.55 11.94
CA ARG A 182 -28.49 13.54 12.25
C ARG A 182 -29.03 13.64 13.68
N LEU A 183 -28.17 13.97 14.64
CA LEU A 183 -28.54 14.00 16.06
C LEU A 183 -29.23 15.30 16.48
N ALA A 184 -28.81 16.43 15.90
CA ALA A 184 -29.28 17.76 16.27
C ALA A 184 -29.28 18.70 15.05
N PRO A 185 -30.16 18.46 14.06
CA PRO A 185 -30.18 19.22 12.79
C PRO A 185 -30.50 20.72 12.96
N ASN A 186 -31.07 21.12 14.10
CA ASN A 186 -31.43 22.50 14.42
C ASN A 186 -30.58 23.07 15.58
N SER A 187 -29.40 22.49 15.85
CA SER A 187 -28.50 23.03 16.86
C SER A 187 -27.77 24.25 16.30
N TYR A 188 -27.67 25.33 17.09
CA TYR A 188 -26.84 26.48 16.72
C TYR A 188 -25.39 26.07 16.37
N ARG A 189 -24.84 25.01 16.99
CA ARG A 189 -23.51 24.47 16.68
C ARG A 189 -23.43 23.82 15.31
N TYR A 190 -24.52 23.19 14.87
CA TYR A 190 -24.62 22.65 13.53
C TYR A 190 -24.60 23.78 12.50
N ASP A 191 -25.39 24.82 12.72
CA ASP A 191 -25.44 25.99 11.84
C ASP A 191 -24.09 26.73 11.82
N GLN A 192 -23.38 26.88 12.95
CA GLN A 192 -22.03 27.46 12.99
C GLN A 192 -21.05 26.71 12.09
N VAL A 193 -21.04 25.38 12.21
CA VAL A 193 -20.15 24.51 11.45
C VAL A 193 -20.47 24.55 9.96
N MET A 194 -21.75 24.55 9.59
CA MET A 194 -22.17 24.69 8.19
C MET A 194 -21.78 26.06 7.63
N GLY A 195 -21.93 27.12 8.42
CA GLY A 195 -21.47 28.47 8.08
C GLY A 195 -19.98 28.52 7.77
N GLN A 196 -19.14 27.96 8.66
CA GLN A 196 -17.69 27.85 8.46
C GLN A 196 -17.34 27.07 7.18
N SER A 197 -18.02 25.94 6.94
CA SER A 197 -17.79 25.13 5.74
C SER A 197 -18.13 25.87 4.44
N PHE A 198 -19.20 26.67 4.43
CA PHE A 198 -19.54 27.51 3.28
C PHE A 198 -18.55 28.67 3.11
N GLU A 199 -18.10 29.27 4.20
CA GLU A 199 -17.10 30.34 4.18
C GLU A 199 -15.77 29.86 3.59
N GLU A 200 -15.27 28.68 3.99
CA GLU A 200 -14.06 28.07 3.43
C GLU A 200 -14.18 27.81 1.91
N ARG A 201 -15.39 27.53 1.42
CA ARG A 201 -15.71 27.35 -0.01
C ARG A 201 -16.00 28.67 -0.72
N GLN A 202 -15.89 29.81 -0.03
CA GLN A 202 -16.23 31.16 -0.52
C GLN A 202 -17.71 31.32 -0.92
N GLU A 203 -18.59 30.46 -0.40
CA GLU A 203 -20.04 30.49 -0.58
C GLU A 203 -20.68 31.44 0.46
N TYR A 204 -20.23 32.70 0.50
CA TYR A 204 -20.58 33.66 1.56
C TYR A 204 -22.09 33.85 1.81
N PRO A 205 -22.97 33.90 0.78
CA PRO A 205 -24.41 34.02 1.02
C PRO A 205 -24.99 32.86 1.83
N ALA A 206 -24.53 31.63 1.56
CA ALA A 206 -24.95 30.45 2.31
C ALA A 206 -24.37 30.47 3.73
N ALA A 207 -23.10 30.88 3.87
CA ALA A 207 -22.46 31.03 5.17
C ALA A 207 -23.23 32.01 6.09
N ILE A 208 -23.62 33.18 5.56
CA ILE A 208 -24.38 34.20 6.30
C ILE A 208 -25.72 33.65 6.80
N VAL A 209 -26.44 32.90 5.95
CA VAL A 209 -27.74 32.30 6.34
C VAL A 209 -27.57 31.35 7.52
N GLU A 210 -26.56 30.47 7.48
CA GLU A 210 -26.31 29.54 8.58
C GLU A 210 -25.84 30.28 9.85
N PHE A 211 -24.95 31.26 9.75
CA PHE A 211 -24.54 32.06 10.90
C PHE A 211 -25.70 32.85 11.53
N GLN A 212 -26.67 33.33 10.73
CA GLN A 212 -27.87 33.99 11.25
C GLN A 212 -28.77 33.02 12.03
N LYS A 213 -28.95 31.78 11.57
CA LYS A 213 -29.69 30.75 12.31
C LYS A 213 -29.01 30.46 13.65
N ALA A 214 -27.68 30.29 13.63
CA ALA A 214 -26.90 30.08 14.84
C ALA A 214 -27.10 31.21 15.87
N LEU A 215 -26.98 32.46 15.44
CA LEU A 215 -27.16 33.64 16.30
C LEU A 215 -28.59 33.77 16.85
N LYS A 216 -29.60 33.36 16.08
CA LYS A 216 -30.99 33.39 16.53
C LYS A 216 -31.24 32.40 17.67
N GLU A 217 -30.68 31.19 17.56
CA GLU A 217 -30.85 30.12 18.56
C GLU A 217 -29.94 30.32 19.79
N ASN A 218 -28.77 30.94 19.63
CA ASN A 218 -27.89 31.32 20.74
C ASN A 218 -27.21 32.68 20.48
N PRO A 219 -27.78 33.79 20.97
CA PRO A 219 -27.27 35.15 20.70
C PRO A 219 -26.04 35.58 21.52
N GLN A 220 -25.59 34.76 22.48
CA GLN A 220 -24.50 35.06 23.41
C GLN A 220 -23.12 34.67 22.89
#